data_AF-A0ABD5DGV3-F1
#
_entry.id   AF-A0ABD5DGV3-F1
#
_cell.length_a   1.000
_cell.length_b   1.000
_cell.length_c   1.000
_cell.angle_alpha   90.00
_cell.angle_beta   90.00
_cell.angle_gamma   90.00
#
_symmetry.space_group_name_H-M   'P 1'
#
loop_
_entity.id
_entity.type
_entity.pdbx_description
1 polymer ?
#
loop_
_entity_poly.entity_id
_entity_poly.type
_entity_poly.pdbx_seq_one_letter_code
_entity_poly.pdbx_strand_id
1 'polypeptide(L)' 'NYAKQNMFSPPAKKEGRFWRVREDAELVGTLTTPVVKKSDPVLLQRILNDGCQTT' A
#
# COMPACT_ATOMS: atom_id res chain seq x y z
N ASN A 1 4.21 -2.36 -12.22
CA ASN A 1 3.22 -1.43 -12.79
C ASN A 1 2.86 -0.46 -11.68
N TYR A 2 3.43 0.74 -11.72
CA TYR A 2 3.51 1.66 -10.56
C TYR A 2 2.15 1.99 -9.94
N ALA A 3 1.12 2.13 -10.79
CA ALA A 3 -0.25 2.41 -10.36
C ALA A 3 -0.83 1.30 -9.44
N LYS A 4 -0.47 0.03 -9.64
CA LYS A 4 -0.96 -1.07 -8.79
C LYS A 4 -0.24 -1.19 -7.46
N GLN A 5 0.89 -0.50 -7.30
CA GLN A 5 1.87 -0.74 -6.24
C GLN A 5 1.85 0.37 -5.17
N ASN A 6 0.77 1.16 -5.09
CA ASN A 6 0.64 2.28 -4.13
C ASN A 6 1.81 3.27 -4.15
N MET A 7 2.42 3.49 -5.33
CA MET A 7 3.54 4.42 -5.49
C MET A 7 3.14 5.85 -5.86
N PHE A 8 1.83 6.14 -5.90
CA PHE A 8 1.30 7.47 -6.19
C PHE A 8 0.64 8.07 -4.95
N SER A 9 0.77 9.39 -4.78
CA SER A 9 0.02 10.17 -3.80
C SER A 9 -0.75 11.29 -4.51
N PRO A 10 -2.10 11.30 -4.47
CA PRO A 10 -2.97 10.30 -3.86
C PRO A 10 -2.92 8.93 -4.58
N PRO A 11 -3.28 7.82 -3.90
CA PRO A 11 -3.21 6.48 -4.48
C PRO A 11 -4.04 6.30 -5.75
N ALA A 12 -3.53 5.49 -6.67
CA ALA A 12 -4.26 5.11 -7.87
C ALA A 12 -5.51 4.28 -7.54
N LYS A 13 -6.57 4.42 -8.34
CA LYS A 13 -7.83 3.70 -8.15
C LYS A 13 -8.03 2.64 -9.23
N LYS A 14 -8.55 1.47 -8.86
CA LYS A 14 -8.91 0.43 -9.82
C LYS A 14 -10.29 0.71 -10.38
N GLU A 15 -10.37 0.93 -11.69
CA GLU A 15 -11.61 1.16 -12.42
C GLU A 15 -11.73 0.14 -13.57
N GLY A 16 -12.62 -0.83 -13.38
CA GLY A 16 -12.76 -1.96 -14.29
C GLY A 16 -11.45 -2.74 -14.44
N ARG A 17 -10.91 -2.77 -15.66
CA ARG A 17 -9.65 -3.47 -15.99
C ARG A 17 -8.40 -2.61 -15.79
N PHE A 18 -8.56 -1.31 -15.56
CA PHE A 18 -7.44 -0.36 -15.51
C PHE A 18 -7.22 0.19 -14.10
N TRP A 19 -5.99 0.62 -13.85
CA TRP A 19 -5.64 1.43 -12.68
C TRP A 19 -5.46 2.86 -13.14
N ARG A 20 -6.24 3.79 -12.58
CA ARG A 20 -6.21 5.20 -12.93
C ARG A 20 -5.41 5.98 -11.89
N VAL A 21 -4.49 6.77 -12.40
CA VAL A 21 -3.71 7.75 -11.65
C VAL A 21 -4.31 9.11 -11.98
N ARG A 22 -4.51 9.95 -10.95
CA ARG A 22 -5.00 11.32 -11.16
C ARG A 22 -3.89 12.18 -11.76
N GLU A 23 -4.26 13.27 -12.41
CA GLU A 23 -3.31 14.21 -13.00
C GLU A 23 -2.45 14.91 -11.92
N ASP A 24 -3.02 15.17 -10.75
CA ASP A 24 -2.38 15.79 -9.59
C ASP A 24 -1.63 14.80 -8.70
N ALA A 25 -1.46 13.54 -9.14
CA ALA A 25 -0.77 12.54 -8.34
C ALA A 25 0.73 12.52 -8.61
N GLU A 26 1.51 12.56 -7.55
CA GLU A 26 2.97 12.49 -7.62
C GLU A 26 3.45 11.04 -7.45
N LEU A 27 4.48 10.65 -8.22
CA LEU A 27 5.16 9.37 -8.04
C LEU A 27 6.15 9.48 -6.87
N VAL A 28 5.72 8.98 -5.73
CA VAL A 28 6.43 9.09 -4.44
C VAL A 28 7.27 7.86 -4.11
N GLY A 29 7.15 6.79 -4.89
CA GLY A 29 7.81 5.51 -4.60
C GLY A 29 7.21 4.82 -3.37
N THR A 30 8.00 4.04 -2.64
CA THR A 30 7.56 3.41 -1.40
C THR A 30 7.51 4.44 -0.27
N LEU A 31 6.32 4.97 0.03
CA LEU A 31 6.14 5.98 1.09
C LEU A 31 6.52 5.46 2.47
N THR A 32 6.10 4.23 2.81
CA THR A 32 6.36 3.64 4.12
C THR A 32 6.21 2.13 4.08
N THR A 33 7.03 1.43 4.86
CA THR A 33 6.87 0.02 5.19
C THR A 33 6.63 -0.11 6.68
N PRO A 34 5.69 -0.96 7.13
CA PRO A 34 5.47 -1.16 8.55
C PRO A 34 6.73 -1.71 9.22
N VAL A 35 7.14 -1.08 10.32
CA VAL A 35 8.24 -1.60 11.14
C VAL A 35 7.68 -2.72 12.00
N VAL A 36 8.17 -3.94 11.79
CA VAL A 36 7.81 -5.11 12.60
C VAL A 36 8.88 -5.35 13.65
N LYS A 37 8.50 -5.30 14.94
CA LYS A 37 9.41 -5.59 16.05
C LYS A 37 9.18 -6.99 16.57
N LYS A 38 10.25 -7.65 17.00
CA LYS A 38 10.18 -9.00 17.63
C LYS A 38 9.38 -9.01 18.94
N SER A 39 9.25 -7.85 19.58
CA SER A 39 8.47 -7.64 20.80
C SER A 39 6.98 -7.42 20.55
N ASP A 40 6.56 -7.23 19.30
CA ASP A 40 5.15 -6.97 18.99
C ASP A 40 4.31 -8.24 19.26
N PRO A 41 3.03 -8.10 19.66
CA PRO A 41 2.14 -9.24 19.80
C PRO A 41 2.09 -10.07 18.51
N VAL A 42 2.02 -11.40 18.63
CA VAL A 42 2.02 -12.33 17.48
C VAL A 42 0.95 -11.96 16.44
N LEU A 43 -0.23 -11.53 16.90
CA LEU A 43 -1.31 -11.07 16.02
C LEU A 43 -0.94 -9.79 15.24
N LEU A 44 -0.28 -8.84 15.89
CA LEU A 44 0.15 -7.60 15.25
C LEU A 44 1.26 -7.89 14.23
N GLN A 45 2.22 -8.75 14.56
CA GLN A 45 3.26 -9.18 13.63
C GLN A 45 2.64 -9.80 12.36
N ARG A 46 1.61 -10.65 12.51
CA ARG A 46 0.88 -11.20 11.35
C ARG A 46 0.21 -10.12 10.51
N ILE A 47 -0.53 -9.18 11.13
CA ILE A 47 -1.19 -8.08 10.40
C ILE A 47 -0.16 -7.22 9.64
N LEU A 48 0.98 -6.92 10.26
CA LEU A 48 2.02 -6.08 9.65
C LEU A 48 2.79 -6.82 8.53
N ASN A 49 2.97 -8.15 8.64
CA ASN A 49 3.65 -8.96 7.63
C ASN A 49 2.74 -9.38 6.47
N ASP A 50 1.54 -9.87 6.77
CA ASP A 50 0.58 -10.36 5.77
C ASP A 50 -0.11 -9.20 5.02
N GLY A 51 0.02 -7.98 5.56
CA GLY A 51 -0.77 -6.83 5.18
C GLY A 51 -2.17 -6.88 5.78
N CYS A 52 -2.82 -5.72 5.91
CA CYS A 52 -4.21 -5.67 6.32
C CYS A 52 -5.09 -6.13 5.14
N GLN A 53 -5.57 -7.37 5.17
CA GLN A 53 -6.64 -7.82 4.28
C GLN A 53 -7.95 -7.17 4.73
N THR A 54 -8.17 -5.92 4.31
CA THR A 54 -9.51 -5.32 4.39
C THR A 54 -10.37 -5.97 3.31
N THR A 55 -11.14 -7.00 3.67
CA THR A 55 -12.31 -7.46 2.89
C THR A 55 -13.49 -6.55 3.14
#